data_AF-A0A658NQ14-F1
#
_entry.id   AF-A0A658NQ14-F1
#
_cell.length_a   1.000
_cell.length_b   1.000
_cell.length_c   1.000
_cell.angle_alpha   90.00
_cell.angle_beta   90.00
_cell.angle_gamma   90.00
#
_symmetry.space_group_name_H-M   'P 1'
#
loop_
_entity.id
_entity.type
_entity.pdbx_description
1 polymer ?
#
loop_
_entity_poly.entity_id
_entity_poly.type
_entity_poly.pdbx_seq_one_letter_code
_entity_poly.pdbx_strand_id
1 'polypeptide(L)'
;IGIDCPLMIVKGDGTLALAERVALRPIETVLSGPAASLVGASWLSGLRDFIMSDMGGTTTDLGVLLDGRPQVAEQGAEVGGWRTMVKAI
;
A
#
# COMPACT_ATOMS: atom_id res chain seq x y z
N ILE A 1 28.60 -8.47 0.80
CA ILE A 1 27.85 -9.25 -0.21
C ILE A 1 27.23 -8.23 -1.15
N GLY A 2 27.66 -8.15 -2.41
CA GLY A 2 27.06 -7.25 -3.38
C GLY A 2 25.79 -7.89 -3.92
N ILE A 3 24.64 -7.23 -3.75
CA ILE A 3 23.37 -7.66 -4.34
C ILE A 3 23.17 -6.84 -5.62
N ASP A 4 23.26 -7.49 -6.78
CA ASP A 4 23.04 -6.87 -8.08
C ASP A 4 21.61 -7.16 -8.56
N CYS A 5 20.65 -6.36 -8.07
CA CYS A 5 19.27 -6.41 -8.52
C CYS A 5 18.58 -5.03 -8.39
N PRO A 6 17.51 -4.77 -9.15
CA PRO A 6 16.76 -3.52 -9.01
C PRO A 6 16.10 -3.41 -7.63
N LEU A 7 16.33 -2.29 -6.94
CA LEU A 7 15.61 -1.98 -5.70
C LEU A 7 14.19 -1.51 -6.03
N MET A 8 13.20 -2.29 -5.60
CA MET A 8 11.78 -2.02 -5.80
C MET A 8 11.13 -1.60 -4.48
N ILE A 9 10.19 -0.66 -4.54
CA ILE A 9 9.46 -0.10 -3.41
C ILE A 9 7.96 -0.29 -3.63
N VAL A 10 7.24 -0.68 -2.58
CA VAL A 10 5.77 -0.76 -2.58
C VAL A 10 5.19 0.64 -2.42
N LYS A 11 4.25 1.00 -3.29
CA LYS A 11 3.48 2.25 -3.20
C LYS A 11 2.21 2.07 -2.37
N GLY A 12 1.63 3.18 -1.93
CA GLY A 12 0.37 3.21 -1.19
C GLY A 12 -0.84 2.64 -1.96
N ASP A 13 -0.72 2.40 -3.26
CA ASP A 13 -1.75 1.74 -4.09
C ASP A 13 -1.52 0.22 -4.24
N GLY A 14 -0.50 -0.34 -3.57
CA GLY A 14 -0.14 -1.76 -3.62
C GLY A 14 0.71 -2.17 -4.83
N THR A 15 1.07 -1.23 -5.72
CA THR A 15 1.94 -1.52 -6.87
C THR A 15 3.43 -1.32 -6.55
N LEU A 16 4.31 -1.93 -7.35
CA LEU A 16 5.75 -1.80 -7.20
C LEU A 16 6.33 -0.74 -8.15
N ALA A 17 7.35 0.00 -7.68
CA ALA A 17 8.10 0.96 -8.48
C ALA A 17 9.60 0.91 -8.16
N LEU A 18 10.45 1.31 -9.11
CA LEU A 18 11.89 1.46 -8.89
C LEU A 18 12.16 2.54 -7.84
N ALA A 19 13.16 2.31 -6.97
CA ALA A 19 13.56 3.27 -5.94
C ALA A 19 13.90 4.66 -6.52
N GLU A 20 14.55 4.71 -7.68
CA GLU A 20 14.86 5.94 -8.41
C GLU A 20 13.60 6.72 -8.79
N ARG A 21 12.54 6.04 -9.19
CA ARG A 21 11.25 6.67 -9.53
C ARG A 21 10.55 7.18 -8.29
N VAL A 22 10.58 6.40 -7.21
CA VAL A 22 9.98 6.79 -5.92
C VAL A 22 10.71 7.99 -5.32
N ALA A 23 12.03 8.09 -5.48
CA ALA A 23 12.80 9.24 -4.99
C ALA A 23 12.32 10.58 -5.59
N LEU A 24 11.74 10.57 -6.79
CA LEU A 24 11.15 11.76 -7.42
C LEU A 24 9.75 12.11 -6.85
N ARG A 25 9.04 11.14 -6.27
CA ARG A 25 7.65 11.26 -5.79
C ARG A 25 7.44 10.45 -4.51
N PRO A 26 8.17 10.73 -3.42
CA PRO A 26 8.19 9.88 -2.21
C PRO A 26 6.83 9.81 -1.52
N ILE A 27 5.98 10.82 -1.70
CA ILE A 27 4.61 10.83 -1.17
C ILE A 27 3.77 9.63 -1.65
N GLU A 28 4.12 9.00 -2.79
CA GLU A 28 3.43 7.80 -3.29
C GLU A 28 3.66 6.55 -2.44
N THR A 29 4.53 6.59 -1.42
CA THR A 29 4.76 5.48 -0.48
C THR A 29 3.99 5.60 0.82
N VAL A 30 3.19 6.66 1.01
CA VAL A 30 2.29 6.81 2.15
C VAL A 30 1.33 5.60 2.18
N LEU A 31 1.18 4.99 3.36
CA LEU A 31 0.34 3.80 3.58
C LEU A 31 0.76 2.55 2.76
N SER A 32 2.03 2.46 2.35
CA SER A 32 2.59 1.30 1.64
C SER A 32 2.60 0.00 2.46
N GLY A 33 2.68 0.09 3.79
CA GLY A 33 2.61 -1.08 4.70
C GLY A 33 1.27 -1.79 4.60
N PRO A 34 0.14 -1.12 4.93
CA PRO A 34 -1.21 -1.65 4.77
C PRO A 34 -1.47 -2.15 3.34
N ALA A 35 -0.96 -1.43 2.34
CA ALA A 35 -1.05 -1.84 0.95
C ALA A 35 -0.38 -3.19 0.67
N ALA A 36 0.84 -3.38 1.17
CA ALA A 36 1.57 -4.64 1.06
C ALA A 36 0.83 -5.78 1.79
N SER A 37 0.33 -5.53 3.00
CA SER A 37 -0.43 -6.50 3.79
C SER A 37 -1.69 -6.95 3.04
N LEU A 38 -2.44 -6.03 2.42
CA LEU A 38 -3.67 -6.35 1.69
C LEU A 38 -3.40 -7.17 0.43
N VAL A 39 -2.36 -6.81 -0.34
CA VAL A 39 -1.93 -7.58 -1.52
C VAL A 39 -1.46 -8.98 -1.11
N GLY A 40 -0.68 -9.09 -0.04
CA GLY A 40 -0.24 -10.37 0.50
C GLY A 40 -1.41 -11.24 1.00
N ALA A 41 -2.36 -10.65 1.71
CA ALA A 41 -3.57 -11.33 2.17
C ALA A 41 -4.43 -11.82 1.00
N SER A 42 -4.55 -11.02 -0.07
CA SER A 42 -5.27 -11.43 -1.28
C SER A 42 -4.62 -12.66 -1.91
N TRP A 43 -3.29 -12.64 -2.05
CA TRP A 43 -2.54 -13.77 -2.59
C TRP A 43 -2.68 -15.04 -1.72
N LEU A 44 -2.51 -14.91 -0.41
CA LEU A 44 -2.52 -16.05 0.52
C LEU A 44 -3.91 -16.64 0.73
N SER A 45 -4.94 -15.81 0.78
CA SER A 45 -6.32 -16.27 1.01
C SER A 45 -6.97 -16.84 -0.25
N GLY A 46 -6.57 -16.37 -1.43
CA GLY A 46 -7.26 -16.66 -2.69
C GLY A 46 -8.66 -16.07 -2.77
N LEU A 47 -9.06 -15.23 -1.80
CA LEU A 47 -10.36 -14.58 -1.76
C LEU A 47 -10.36 -13.31 -2.61
N ARG A 48 -11.52 -13.01 -3.18
CA ARG A 48 -11.74 -11.79 -3.97
C ARG A 48 -12.39 -10.66 -3.19
N ASP A 49 -13.06 -11.00 -2.09
CA ASP A 49 -13.82 -10.07 -1.25
C ASP A 49 -13.53 -10.34 0.22
N PHE A 50 -12.89 -9.40 0.91
CA PHE A 50 -12.62 -9.49 2.34
C PHE A 50 -12.22 -8.15 2.95
N ILE A 51 -12.26 -8.10 4.27
CA ILE A 51 -11.64 -7.05 5.08
C ILE A 51 -10.39 -7.64 5.72
N MET A 52 -9.27 -6.96 5.55
CA MET A 52 -8.02 -7.23 6.25
C MET A 52 -7.96 -6.36 7.51
N SER A 53 -7.48 -6.94 8.61
CA SER A 53 -7.07 -6.22 9.80
C SER A 53 -5.64 -6.58 10.14
N ASP A 54 -4.72 -5.62 9.99
CA ASP A 54 -3.32 -5.75 10.39
C ASP A 54 -3.13 -5.00 11.70
N MET A 55 -2.81 -5.72 12.77
CA MET A 55 -2.78 -5.16 14.13
C MET A 55 -1.37 -5.26 14.69
N GLY A 56 -0.77 -4.10 14.95
CA GLY A 56 0.47 -3.95 15.69
C GLY A 56 0.25 -3.56 17.16
N GLY A 57 1.33 -3.16 17.84
CA GLY A 57 1.25 -2.70 19.23
C GLY A 57 0.79 -1.25 19.41
N THR A 58 0.66 -0.49 18.32
CA THR A 58 0.30 0.95 18.35
C THR A 58 -0.81 1.28 17.37
N THR A 59 -0.78 0.65 16.19
CA THR A 59 -1.72 0.91 15.10
C THR A 59 -2.46 -0.37 14.73
N THR A 60 -3.67 -0.18 14.22
CA THR A 60 -4.42 -1.20 13.51
C THR A 60 -4.79 -0.63 12.17
N ASP A 61 -4.36 -1.29 11.10
CA ASP A 61 -4.63 -0.91 9.73
C ASP A 61 -5.74 -1.81 9.17
N LEU A 62 -6.75 -1.19 8.56
CA LEU A 62 -7.86 -1.89 7.92
C LEU A 62 -7.77 -1.70 6.42
N GLY A 63 -7.94 -2.78 5.66
CA GLY A 63 -7.95 -2.75 4.20
C GLY A 63 -9.15 -3.51 3.66
N VAL A 64 -9.73 -3.04 2.56
CA VAL A 64 -10.87 -3.69 1.92
C VAL A 64 -10.46 -4.14 0.52
N LEU A 65 -10.64 -5.44 0.25
CA LEU A 65 -10.57 -6.00 -1.10
C LEU A 65 -12.00 -6.27 -1.57
N LEU A 66 -12.36 -5.76 -2.74
CA LEU A 66 -13.62 -6.07 -3.42
C LEU A 66 -13.34 -6.39 -4.88
N ASP A 67 -14.00 -7.43 -5.41
CA ASP A 67 -13.84 -7.92 -6.77
C ASP A 67 -12.39 -8.29 -7.16
N GLY A 68 -11.53 -8.56 -6.18
CA GLY A 68 -10.11 -8.81 -6.37
C GLY A 68 -9.26 -7.54 -6.50
N ARG A 69 -9.78 -6.38 -6.10
CA ARG A 69 -9.07 -5.10 -6.16
C ARG A 69 -9.10 -4.39 -4.80
N PRO A 70 -7.95 -3.82 -4.36
CA PRO A 70 -7.94 -2.94 -3.21
C PRO A 70 -8.85 -1.73 -3.42
N GLN A 71 -9.65 -1.42 -2.41
CA GLN A 71 -10.41 -0.17 -2.38
C GLN A 71 -9.47 0.96 -1.95
N VAL A 72 -9.27 1.91 -2.86
CA VAL A 72 -8.35 3.04 -2.68
C VAL A 72 -9.17 4.31 -2.56
N ALA A 73 -8.82 5.19 -1.62
CA ALA A 73 -9.49 6.47 -1.48
C ALA A 73 -9.18 7.38 -2.69
N GLU A 74 -10.15 7.56 -3.59
CA GLU A 74 -9.96 8.44 -4.77
C GLU A 74 -9.74 9.91 -4.40
N GLN A 75 -10.22 10.33 -3.23
CA GLN A 75 -10.03 11.68 -2.69
C GLN A 75 -8.61 11.90 -2.12
N GLY A 76 -7.79 10.84 -2.09
CA GLY A 76 -6.41 10.83 -1.62
C GLY A 76 -6.25 10.67 -0.11
N ALA A 77 -5.01 10.36 0.31
CA ALA A 77 -4.68 10.07 1.70
C ALA A 77 -4.71 11.33 2.59
N GLU A 78 -5.10 11.17 3.85
CA GLU A 78 -4.93 12.20 4.88
C GLU A 78 -3.61 12.01 5.61
N VAL A 79 -2.73 13.02 5.57
CA VAL A 79 -1.41 12.99 6.20
C VAL A 79 -1.24 14.25 7.02
N GLY A 80 -1.09 14.09 8.34
CA GLY A 80 -0.91 15.23 9.27
C GLY A 80 -2.06 16.24 9.24
N GLY A 81 -3.30 15.79 9.00
CA GLY A 81 -4.49 16.63 8.90
C GLY A 81 -4.71 17.28 7.53
N TRP A 82 -3.87 16.97 6.53
CA TRP A 82 -3.99 17.50 5.18
C TRP A 82 -4.40 16.42 4.19
N ARG A 83 -5.37 16.74 3.32
CA ARG A 83 -5.75 15.85 2.23
C ARG A 83 -4.77 15.96 1.07
N THR A 84 -4.18 14.85 0.69
CA THR A 84 -3.24 14.77 -0.43
C THR A 84 -3.97 14.39 -1.73
N MET A 85 -3.35 14.63 -2.88
CA MET A 85 -3.85 14.16 -4.19
C MET A 85 -3.31 12.77 -4.56
N VAL A 86 -2.80 12.02 -3.57
CA VAL A 86 -2.12 10.75 -3.79
C VAL A 86 -3.06 9.61 -3.40
N LYS A 87 -3.25 8.69 -4.35
CA LYS A 87 -4.04 7.47 -4.15
C LYS A 87 -3.37 6.58 -3.10
N ALA A 88 -4.12 6.21 -2.07
CA ALA A 88 -3.69 5.26 -1.06
C ALA A 88 -4.87 4.41 -0.57
N ILE A 89 -4.57 3.21 -0.08
CA ILE A 89 -5.55 2.28 0.52
C ILE A 89 -6.01 2.79 1.87
#